data_AF-A0A5K1HE17-F1
#
_entry.id   AF-A0A5K1HE17-F1
#
_cell.length_a   1.000
_cell.length_b   1.000
_cell.length_c   1.000
_cell.angle_alpha   90.00
_cell.angle_beta   90.00
_cell.angle_gamma   90.00
#
_symmetry.space_group_name_H-M   'P 1'
#
loop_
_entity.id
_entity.type
_entity.pdbx_description
1 polymer ?
#
loop_
_entity_poly.entity_id
_entity_poly.type
_entity_poly.pdbx_seq_one_letter_code
_entity_poly.pdbx_strand_id
1 'polypeptide(L)'
;HVILNATYQERFRQWVDLHDTFDLALDLIVNMSGGVNVYDITKYREYPVELIASFLESPDNKKRFALNDGVTFGKQSGNVYEALYADFMYQYVHLVEMLLEAKVNVLIYNGQNDLIVETPGTFKWVEMLHYAKADEF
;
A
#
# COMPACT_ATOMS: atom_id res chain seq x y z
N HIS A 1 -0.21 26.45 -7.89
CA HIS A 1 0.71 25.62 -8.68
C HIS A 1 1.37 24.66 -7.70
N VAL A 2 1.12 23.36 -7.80
CA VAL A 2 1.76 22.34 -6.96
C VAL A 2 2.97 21.83 -7.72
N ILE A 3 4.16 21.85 -7.10
CA ILE A 3 5.37 21.27 -7.69
C ILE A 3 5.60 19.94 -6.98
N LEU A 4 5.40 18.84 -7.68
CA LEU A 4 5.77 17.51 -7.21
C LEU A 4 7.22 17.27 -7.60
N ASN A 5 8.07 16.95 -6.63
CA ASN A 5 9.52 16.77 -6.84
C ASN A 5 9.99 15.36 -6.41
N ALA A 6 9.13 14.36 -6.62
CA ALA A 6 9.34 12.99 -6.18
C ALA A 6 10.69 12.40 -6.63
N THR A 7 11.09 12.64 -7.88
CA THR A 7 12.37 12.14 -8.41
C THR A 7 13.58 12.74 -7.72
N TYR A 8 13.53 14.02 -7.32
CA TYR A 8 14.59 14.61 -6.53
C TYR A 8 14.61 13.99 -5.13
N GLN A 9 13.45 13.93 -4.46
CA GLN A 9 13.35 13.38 -3.10
C GLN A 9 13.85 11.94 -3.04
N GLU A 10 13.50 11.11 -4.03
CA GLU A 10 14.02 9.75 -4.21
C GLU A 10 15.55 9.74 -4.35
N ARG A 11 16.11 10.52 -5.29
CA ARG A 11 17.56 10.56 -5.55
C ARG A 11 18.37 11.01 -4.34
N PHE A 12 17.79 11.90 -3.53
CA PHE A 12 18.41 12.44 -2.31
C PHE A 12 17.96 11.70 -1.05
N ARG A 13 17.22 10.59 -1.17
CA ARG A 13 16.78 9.72 -0.06
C ARG A 13 15.98 10.47 1.02
N GLN A 14 15.19 11.45 0.60
CA GLN A 14 14.28 12.22 1.45
C GLN A 14 12.95 11.47 1.55
N TRP A 15 12.95 10.36 2.27
CA TRP A 15 11.84 9.40 2.25
C TRP A 15 10.55 9.91 2.90
N VAL A 16 10.67 10.70 3.96
CA VAL A 16 9.53 11.37 4.59
C VAL A 16 8.91 12.38 3.62
N ASP A 17 9.72 13.28 3.05
CA ASP A 17 9.25 14.27 2.06
C ASP A 17 8.65 13.60 0.81
N LEU A 18 9.18 12.44 0.40
CA LEU A 18 8.66 11.64 -0.70
C LEU A 18 7.28 11.07 -0.34
N HIS A 19 7.07 10.64 0.90
CA HIS A 19 5.78 10.16 1.37
C HIS A 19 4.76 11.31 1.40
N ASP A 20 5.13 12.46 1.97
CA ASP A 20 4.29 13.65 1.96
C ASP A 20 3.86 14.04 0.53
N THR A 21 4.77 13.87 -0.44
CA THR A 21 4.50 14.16 -1.86
C THR A 21 3.56 13.16 -2.50
N PHE A 22 3.68 11.88 -2.13
CA PHE A 22 2.75 10.82 -2.54
C PHE A 22 1.35 11.09 -1.98
N ASP A 23 1.23 11.36 -0.68
CA ASP A 23 -0.03 11.68 -0.01
C ASP A 23 -0.69 12.91 -0.66
N LEU A 24 0.09 13.98 -0.90
CA LEU A 24 -0.40 15.17 -1.57
C LEU A 24 -0.92 14.87 -2.99
N ALA A 25 -0.22 14.04 -3.76
CA ALA A 25 -0.66 13.69 -5.10
C ALA A 25 -1.97 12.88 -5.06
N LEU A 26 -2.07 11.92 -4.15
CA LEU A 26 -3.25 11.09 -3.99
C LEU A 26 -4.46 11.93 -3.53
N ASP A 27 -4.28 12.80 -2.53
CA ASP A 27 -5.31 13.71 -2.02
C ASP A 27 -5.82 14.67 -3.11
N LEU A 28 -4.91 15.19 -3.96
CA LEU A 28 -5.30 16.03 -5.10
C LEU A 28 -6.18 15.26 -6.09
N ILE A 29 -5.84 14.01 -6.42
CA ILE A 29 -6.65 13.16 -7.30
C ILE A 29 -8.02 12.91 -6.68
N VAL A 30 -8.07 12.55 -5.39
CA VAL A 30 -9.33 12.30 -4.67
C VAL A 30 -10.20 13.55 -4.67
N ASN A 31 -9.63 14.71 -4.35
CA ASN A 31 -10.38 15.97 -4.32
C ASN A 31 -10.88 16.38 -5.72
N MET A 32 -10.03 16.31 -6.74
CA MET A 32 -10.37 16.72 -8.11
C MET A 32 -11.38 15.77 -8.78
N SER A 33 -11.41 14.50 -8.38
CA SER A 33 -12.36 13.51 -8.90
C SER A 33 -13.73 13.56 -8.22
N GLY A 34 -13.91 14.36 -7.15
CA GLY A 34 -15.15 14.42 -6.38
C GLY A 34 -15.24 13.36 -5.28
N GLY A 35 -14.11 12.92 -4.74
CA GLY A 35 -14.04 11.98 -3.62
C GLY A 35 -13.98 10.51 -4.05
N VAL A 36 -13.24 10.20 -5.12
CA VAL A 36 -13.06 8.80 -5.54
C VAL A 36 -12.43 7.97 -4.41
N ASN A 37 -12.85 6.71 -4.28
CA ASN A 37 -12.26 5.78 -3.34
C ASN A 37 -10.90 5.30 -3.88
N VAL A 38 -9.84 5.49 -3.09
CA VAL A 38 -8.46 5.12 -3.46
C VAL A 38 -8.24 3.63 -3.70
N TYR A 39 -9.13 2.78 -3.20
CA TYR A 39 -9.10 1.33 -3.38
C TYR A 39 -9.99 0.83 -4.53
N ASP A 40 -10.82 1.71 -5.11
CA ASP A 40 -11.71 1.37 -6.23
C ASP A 40 -12.19 2.64 -6.94
N ILE A 41 -11.62 2.93 -8.11
CA ILE A 41 -11.94 4.11 -8.92
C ILE A 41 -13.39 4.17 -9.39
N THR A 42 -14.16 3.09 -9.26
CA THR A 42 -15.60 3.06 -9.60
C THR A 42 -16.50 3.50 -8.45
N LYS A 43 -15.93 3.79 -7.27
CA LYS A 43 -16.66 4.14 -6.05
C LYS A 43 -16.28 5.53 -5.55
N TYR A 44 -17.24 6.18 -4.87
CA TYR A 44 -17.12 7.52 -4.28
C TYR A 44 -17.53 7.51 -2.80
N ARG A 45 -17.28 6.40 -2.12
CA ARG A 45 -17.64 6.17 -0.72
C ARG A 45 -16.66 5.23 -0.07
N GLU A 46 -16.50 5.35 1.24
CA GLU A 46 -15.71 4.40 2.02
C GLU A 46 -16.37 3.02 2.11
N TYR A 47 -15.55 2.00 2.37
CA TYR A 47 -16.02 0.67 2.67
C TYR A 47 -16.45 0.56 4.13
N PRO A 48 -17.56 -0.14 4.44
CA PRO A 48 -17.93 -0.43 5.82
C PRO A 48 -16.92 -1.42 6.42
N VAL A 49 -16.28 -1.05 7.53
CA VAL A 49 -15.23 -1.84 8.20
C VAL A 49 -15.58 -2.21 9.65
N GLU A 50 -16.70 -1.70 10.14
CA GLU A 50 -17.16 -1.78 11.52
C GLU A 50 -17.52 -3.21 11.93
N LEU A 51 -17.89 -4.06 10.95
CA LEU A 51 -18.36 -5.41 11.20
C LEU A 51 -17.26 -6.30 11.80
N ILE A 52 -16.02 -6.22 11.30
CA ILE A 52 -14.93 -7.09 11.75
C ILE A 52 -14.46 -6.67 13.15
N ALA A 53 -14.29 -5.36 13.37
CA ALA A 53 -13.89 -4.84 14.68
C ALA A 53 -14.92 -5.24 15.75
N SER A 54 -16.21 -5.02 15.47
CA SER A 54 -17.29 -5.40 16.38
C SER A 54 -17.34 -6.90 16.64
N PHE A 55 -17.08 -7.72 15.61
CA PHE A 55 -17.02 -9.18 15.75
C PHE A 55 -15.91 -9.60 16.72
N LEU A 56 -14.69 -9.08 16.53
CA LEU A 56 -13.54 -9.41 17.38
C LEU A 56 -13.67 -8.85 18.81
N GLU A 57 -14.35 -7.71 18.96
CA GLU A 57 -14.59 -7.09 20.26
C GLU A 57 -15.68 -7.77 21.10
N SER A 58 -16.53 -8.63 20.49
CA SER A 58 -17.57 -9.31 21.25
C SER A 58 -16.99 -10.23 22.34
N PRO A 59 -17.57 -10.25 23.57
CA PRO A 59 -17.04 -11.05 24.68
C PRO A 59 -16.90 -12.54 24.34
N ASP A 60 -17.87 -13.07 23.60
CA ASP A 60 -17.86 -14.48 23.18
C ASP A 60 -16.68 -14.77 22.26
N ASN A 61 -16.36 -13.88 21.31
CA ASN A 61 -15.22 -14.07 20.42
C ASN A 61 -13.89 -13.78 21.10
N LYS A 62 -13.80 -12.78 21.98
CA LYS A 62 -12.59 -12.57 22.80
C LYS A 62 -12.27 -13.83 23.61
N LYS A 63 -13.28 -14.43 24.25
CA LYS A 63 -13.11 -15.70 24.98
C LYS A 63 -12.77 -16.86 24.05
N ARG A 64 -13.49 -17.00 22.93
CA ARG A 64 -13.34 -18.12 21.99
C ARG A 64 -11.96 -18.18 21.35
N PHE A 65 -11.39 -17.02 20.99
CA PHE A 65 -10.07 -16.92 20.37
C PHE A 65 -8.94 -16.61 21.36
N ALA A 66 -9.25 -16.56 22.67
CA ALA A 66 -8.31 -16.17 23.71
C ALA A 66 -7.60 -14.83 23.43
N LEU A 67 -8.38 -13.83 22.98
CA LEU A 67 -7.87 -12.49 22.70
C LEU A 67 -7.54 -11.74 23.99
N ASN A 68 -6.55 -10.85 23.93
CA ASN A 68 -6.15 -10.03 25.07
C ASN A 68 -7.16 -8.89 25.27
N ASP A 69 -7.78 -8.82 26.46
CA ASP A 69 -8.74 -7.77 26.81
C ASP A 69 -8.13 -6.37 26.90
N GLY A 70 -6.81 -6.28 27.09
CA GLY A 70 -6.06 -5.01 27.06
C GLY A 70 -5.77 -4.48 25.64
N VAL A 71 -6.20 -5.21 24.60
CA VAL A 71 -6.05 -4.80 23.20
C VAL A 71 -7.43 -4.48 22.62
N THR A 72 -7.52 -3.29 22.02
CA THR A 72 -8.67 -2.90 21.20
C THR A 72 -8.39 -3.25 19.75
N PHE A 73 -9.27 -4.05 19.15
CA PHE A 73 -9.20 -4.46 17.76
C PHE A 73 -9.82 -3.38 16.85
N GLY A 74 -9.08 -3.01 15.81
CA GLY A 74 -9.50 -2.05 14.80
C GLY A 74 -8.93 -2.43 13.43
N LYS A 75 -9.18 -1.58 12.42
CA LYS A 75 -8.70 -1.82 11.04
C LYS A 75 -7.18 -1.73 10.93
N GLN A 76 -6.58 -0.69 11.52
CA GLN A 76 -5.15 -0.37 11.42
C GLN A 76 -4.67 0.40 12.66
N SER A 77 -3.36 0.51 12.84
CA SER A 77 -2.73 1.23 13.96
C SER A 77 -1.95 2.44 13.46
N GLY A 78 -2.35 3.64 13.91
CA GLY A 78 -1.63 4.88 13.59
C GLY A 78 -0.19 4.85 14.07
N ASN A 79 0.08 4.33 15.27
CA ASN A 79 1.46 4.25 15.80
C ASN A 79 2.38 3.38 14.93
N VAL A 80 1.85 2.31 14.32
CA VAL A 80 2.62 1.47 13.40
C VAL A 80 2.85 2.19 12.08
N TYR A 81 1.83 2.89 11.57
CA TYR A 81 1.94 3.73 10.38
C TYR A 81 3.05 4.79 10.54
N GLU A 82 3.01 5.57 11.62
CA GLU A 82 4.03 6.59 11.91
C GLU A 82 5.43 6.00 12.07
N ALA A 83 5.54 4.84 12.72
CA ALA A 83 6.83 4.16 12.89
C ALA A 83 7.45 3.69 11.56
N LEU A 84 6.62 3.43 10.54
CA LEU A 84 7.03 2.98 9.21
C LEU A 84 6.90 4.08 8.15
N TYR A 85 6.67 5.33 8.55
CA TYR A 85 6.32 6.41 7.61
C TYR A 85 7.38 6.59 6.52
N ALA A 86 8.66 6.66 6.90
CA ALA A 86 9.75 6.75 5.93
C ALA A 86 9.95 5.45 5.13
N ASP A 87 9.68 4.30 5.74
CA ASP A 87 9.92 2.98 5.14
C ASP A 87 9.00 2.72 3.94
N PHE A 88 7.81 3.34 3.94
CA PHE A 88 6.82 3.23 2.86
C PHE A 88 7.40 3.59 1.48
N MET A 89 8.36 4.51 1.44
CA MET A 89 8.94 5.03 0.21
C MET A 89 10.27 4.37 -0.17
N TYR A 90 10.71 3.35 0.57
CA TYR A 90 11.93 2.60 0.25
C TYR A 90 11.69 1.65 -0.93
N GLN A 91 12.68 1.53 -1.81
CA GLN A 91 12.60 0.64 -2.96
C GLN A 91 13.04 -0.79 -2.60
N TYR A 92 12.08 -1.70 -2.56
CA TYR A 92 12.29 -3.11 -2.20
C TYR A 92 12.21 -4.08 -3.39
N VAL A 93 12.17 -3.58 -4.63
CA VAL A 93 12.06 -4.41 -5.85
C VAL A 93 13.15 -5.49 -5.92
N HIS A 94 14.38 -5.17 -5.50
CA HIS A 94 15.51 -6.11 -5.46
C HIS A 94 15.25 -7.38 -4.63
N LEU A 95 14.36 -7.34 -3.63
CA LEU A 95 14.01 -8.53 -2.85
C LEU A 95 13.20 -9.54 -3.68
N VAL A 96 12.40 -9.05 -4.63
CA VAL A 96 11.67 -9.91 -5.57
C VAL A 96 12.64 -10.57 -6.55
N GLU A 97 13.63 -9.83 -7.06
CA GLU A 97 14.70 -10.37 -7.91
C GLU A 97 15.46 -11.49 -7.19
N MET A 98 15.82 -11.30 -5.91
CA MET A 98 16.47 -12.34 -5.10
C MET A 98 15.62 -13.61 -4.96
N LEU A 99 14.30 -13.50 -4.80
CA LEU A 99 13.41 -14.65 -4.73
C LEU A 99 13.36 -15.42 -6.06
N LEU A 100 13.31 -14.69 -7.19
CA LEU A 100 13.34 -15.27 -8.52
C LEU A 100 14.67 -16.00 -8.80
N GLU A 101 15.79 -15.40 -8.41
CA GLU A 101 17.13 -16.02 -8.48
C GLU A 101 17.21 -17.32 -7.65
N ALA A 102 16.58 -17.31 -6.47
CA ALA A 102 16.44 -18.49 -5.61
C ALA A 102 15.43 -19.53 -6.15
N LYS A 103 14.85 -19.32 -7.33
CA LYS A 103 13.86 -20.19 -7.97
C LYS A 103 12.58 -20.37 -7.15
N VAL A 104 12.21 -19.36 -6.36
CA VAL A 104 10.94 -19.30 -5.66
C VAL A 104 9.86 -18.90 -6.66
N ASN A 105 8.72 -19.60 -6.64
CA ASN A 105 7.56 -19.22 -7.45
C ASN A 105 6.94 -17.94 -6.87
N VAL A 106 6.95 -16.86 -7.65
CA VAL A 106 6.37 -15.57 -7.28
C VAL A 106 5.12 -15.34 -8.12
N LEU A 107 4.02 -14.95 -7.48
CA LEU A 107 2.79 -14.49 -8.15
C LEU A 107 2.55 -13.02 -7.78
N ILE A 108 2.60 -12.16 -8.79
CA ILE A 108 2.21 -10.75 -8.66
C ILE A 108 0.82 -10.63 -9.27
N TYR A 109 -0.16 -10.20 -8.46
CA TYR A 109 -1.53 -9.97 -8.90
C TYR A 109 -1.96 -8.56 -8.48
N ASN A 110 -2.75 -7.90 -9.30
CA ASN A 110 -3.19 -6.53 -9.06
C ASN A 110 -4.63 -6.32 -9.52
N GLY A 111 -5.37 -5.46 -8.81
CA GLY A 111 -6.74 -5.12 -9.14
C GLY A 111 -6.80 -3.94 -10.12
N GLN A 112 -7.40 -4.15 -11.30
CA GLN A 112 -7.44 -3.15 -12.38
C GLN A 112 -8.09 -1.79 -12.03
N ASN A 113 -8.86 -1.73 -10.94
CA ASN A 113 -9.58 -0.53 -10.52
C ASN A 113 -8.96 0.13 -9.28
N ASP A 114 -7.81 -0.33 -8.79
CA ASP A 114 -7.13 0.26 -7.64
C ASP A 114 -6.39 1.55 -8.04
N LEU A 115 -6.48 2.59 -7.20
CA LEU A 115 -5.82 3.88 -7.47
C LEU A 115 -4.50 4.02 -6.72
N ILE A 116 -4.42 3.53 -5.49
CA ILE A 116 -3.26 3.74 -4.61
C ILE A 116 -2.07 2.83 -4.94
N VAL A 117 -2.33 1.64 -5.50
CA VAL A 117 -1.35 0.71 -6.07
C VAL A 117 -1.83 0.32 -7.48
N GLU A 118 -1.77 1.29 -8.38
CA GLU A 118 -2.37 1.20 -9.70
C GLU A 118 -1.69 0.18 -10.62
N THR A 119 -2.49 -0.36 -11.55
CA THR A 119 -2.02 -1.35 -12.52
C THR A 119 -0.88 -0.83 -13.39
N PRO A 120 -0.91 0.40 -13.96
CA PRO A 120 0.22 0.91 -14.74
C PRO A 120 1.54 0.96 -13.98
N GLY A 121 1.55 1.42 -12.73
CA GLY A 121 2.74 1.44 -11.88
C GLY A 121 3.23 0.03 -11.57
N THR A 122 2.30 -0.88 -11.27
CA THR A 122 2.60 -2.30 -11.03
C THR A 122 3.27 -2.95 -12.24
N PHE A 123 2.68 -2.82 -13.43
CA PHE A 123 3.26 -3.35 -14.67
C PHE A 123 4.66 -2.78 -14.92
N LYS A 124 4.82 -1.47 -14.75
CA LYS A 124 6.09 -0.80 -15.03
C LYS A 124 7.24 -1.33 -14.17
N TRP A 125 7.06 -1.55 -12.88
CA TRP A 125 8.14 -2.08 -12.05
C TRP A 125 8.41 -3.57 -12.30
N VAL A 126 7.38 -4.34 -12.67
CA VAL A 126 7.54 -5.76 -13.06
C VAL A 126 8.37 -5.88 -14.34
N GLU A 127 8.11 -5.02 -15.34
CA GLU A 127 8.91 -4.97 -16.58
C GLU A 127 10.38 -4.55 -16.32
N MET A 128 10.66 -3.88 -15.20
CA MET A 128 12.00 -3.47 -14.80
C MET A 128 12.73 -4.50 -13.93
N LEU A 129 12.15 -5.68 -13.67
CA LEU A 129 12.81 -6.73 -12.91
C LEU A 129 13.98 -7.34 -13.68
N HIS A 130 15.14 -7.42 -13.04
CA HIS A 130 16.32 -8.07 -13.59
C HIS A 130 16.41 -9.51 -13.06
N TYR A 131 16.10 -10.48 -13.93
CA TYR A 131 16.25 -11.90 -13.61
C TYR A 131 16.47 -12.73 -14.87
N ALA A 132 16.97 -13.96 -14.72
CA ALA A 132 17.44 -14.80 -15.83
C ALA A 132 16.40 -15.10 -16.94
N LYS A 133 15.11 -14.95 -16.64
CA LYS A 133 14.00 -15.22 -17.56
C LYS A 133 13.17 -13.96 -17.86
N ALA A 134 13.69 -12.77 -17.56
CA ALA A 134 12.97 -11.51 -17.80
C ALA A 134 12.55 -11.36 -19.27
N ASP A 135 13.42 -11.73 -20.21
CA ASP A 135 13.15 -11.65 -21.65
C ASP A 135 12.18 -12.72 -22.19
N GLU A 136 11.78 -13.70 -21.35
CA GLU A 136 10.78 -14.73 -21.73
C GLU A 136 9.34 -14.24 -21.51
N PHE A 137 9.14 -13.06 -20.90
CA PHE A 137 7.85 -12.50 -20.50
C PHE A 137 7.38 -11.31 -21.34
#